data_AF-A0A9J6QVX0-F1
#
_entry.id   AF-A0A9J6QVX0-F1
#
_cell.length_a   1.000
_cell.length_b   1.000
_cell.length_c   1.000
_cell.angle_alpha   90.00
_cell.angle_beta   90.00
_cell.angle_gamma   90.00
#
_symmetry.space_group_name_H-M   'P 1'
#
loop_
_entity.id
_entity.type
_entity.pdbx_description
1 polymer ?
#
loop_
_entity_poly.entity_id
_entity_poly.type
_entity_poly.pdbx_seq_one_letter_code
_entity_poly.pdbx_strand_id
1 'polypeptide(L)'
;MIINVKFDAITGERLLLSNNNEAGVNRCVVTFENVAGSSAEITFAGHSSGSLQVVGGAVSWEITNYIFGITGTVNLTLNHGPTYEMKIPISLDISDNVMLLDKGNLTFECAVENGRIGQILNFVMPDKDSREKWENLSGGGGGLKLSSLLLNIAHPVGSIIQTTKTQAQFNPNTMLGGTWRLLRGVFLYGAEADSAITNNVLDGGEKAHALGVTEMPAHEGHLYSNRGGGGDAVSKYIPPASMASYGSTPRGWLDLASEYYPAGYTRGSSLPHNNMPPYKVVNIWERVS
;
A
#
# COMPACT_ATOMS: atom_id res chain seq x y z
N MET A 1 1.58 -7.20 -30.04
CA MET A 1 0.24 -6.62 -29.80
C MET A 1 -0.67 -6.73 -31.02
N ILE A 2 -1.89 -7.25 -30.82
CA ILE A 2 -2.96 -7.33 -31.81
C ILE A 2 -3.96 -6.20 -31.56
N ILE A 3 -4.09 -5.29 -32.51
CA ILE A 3 -5.07 -4.21 -32.52
C ILE A 3 -6.19 -4.61 -33.47
N ASN A 4 -7.43 -4.61 -32.98
CA ASN A 4 -8.62 -4.76 -33.82
C ASN A 4 -9.51 -3.53 -33.63
N VAL A 5 -9.81 -2.83 -34.73
CA VAL A 5 -10.77 -1.73 -34.73
C VAL A 5 -11.89 -2.05 -35.72
N LYS A 6 -13.13 -1.90 -35.27
CA LYS A 6 -14.32 -2.16 -36.09
C LYS A 6 -15.18 -0.91 -36.21
N PHE A 7 -15.68 -0.68 -37.41
CA PHE A 7 -16.62 0.39 -37.72
C PHE A 7 -17.87 -0.17 -38.37
N ASP A 8 -18.99 0.47 -38.12
CA ASP A 8 -20.22 0.25 -38.87
C ASP A 8 -20.17 1.06 -40.17
N ALA A 9 -20.30 0.39 -41.31
CA ALA A 9 -20.20 1.02 -42.62
C ALA A 9 -21.35 1.97 -42.96
N ILE A 10 -22.50 1.86 -42.27
CA ILE A 10 -23.71 2.64 -42.54
C ILE A 10 -23.71 3.91 -41.68
N THR A 11 -23.49 3.76 -40.38
CA THR A 11 -23.56 4.86 -39.39
C THR A 11 -22.22 5.57 -39.23
N GLY A 12 -21.12 4.90 -39.54
CA GLY A 12 -19.76 5.36 -39.24
C GLY A 12 -19.42 5.31 -37.75
N GLU A 13 -20.25 4.69 -36.92
CA GLU A 13 -19.92 4.51 -35.52
C GLU A 13 -18.84 3.43 -35.35
N ARG A 14 -17.94 3.66 -34.40
CA ARG A 14 -16.96 2.65 -34.01
C ARG A 14 -17.63 1.60 -33.12
N LEU A 15 -17.73 0.38 -33.63
CA LEU A 15 -18.33 -0.77 -32.95
C LEU A 15 -17.38 -1.40 -31.91
N LEU A 16 -16.08 -1.44 -32.20
CA LEU A 16 -15.09 -2.10 -31.34
C LEU A 16 -13.74 -1.41 -31.43
N LEU A 17 -13.07 -1.33 -30.29
CA LEU A 17 -11.62 -1.11 -30.22
C LEU A 17 -11.03 -2.07 -29.20
N SER A 18 -10.22 -3.01 -29.68
CA SER A 18 -9.51 -3.99 -28.87
C SER A 18 -8.02 -3.86 -29.12
N ASN A 19 -7.26 -3.77 -28.04
CA ASN A 19 -5.82 -3.96 -28.04
C ASN A 19 -5.55 -5.21 -27.21
N ASN A 20 -4.97 -6.25 -27.80
CA ASN A 20 -4.64 -7.51 -27.15
C ASN A 20 -3.12 -7.71 -27.17
N ASN A 21 -2.55 -8.11 -26.04
CA ASN A 21 -1.13 -8.33 -25.89
C ASN A 21 -0.85 -9.82 -26.05
N GLU A 22 -0.45 -10.20 -27.25
CA GLU A 22 0.04 -11.54 -27.56
C GLU A 22 1.54 -11.46 -27.83
N ALA A 23 2.29 -12.35 -27.19
CA ALA A 23 3.74 -12.37 -27.28
C ALA A 23 4.19 -12.67 -28.73
N GLY A 24 5.02 -11.79 -29.29
CA GLY A 24 5.62 -11.99 -30.62
C GLY A 24 4.71 -11.71 -31.82
N VAL A 25 3.46 -11.25 -31.62
CA VAL A 25 2.52 -10.95 -32.72
C VAL A 25 2.19 -9.47 -32.74
N ASN A 26 2.72 -8.71 -33.71
CA ASN A 26 2.29 -7.35 -34.01
C ASN A 26 1.33 -7.37 -35.21
N ARG A 27 0.06 -7.04 -34.97
CA ARG A 27 -0.97 -7.04 -36.02
C ARG A 27 -1.97 -5.92 -35.76
N CYS A 28 -2.29 -5.13 -36.76
CA CYS A 28 -3.36 -4.15 -36.70
C CYS A 28 -4.38 -4.44 -37.81
N VAL A 29 -5.61 -4.77 -37.43
CA VAL A 29 -6.71 -5.06 -38.37
C VAL A 29 -7.80 -4.01 -38.22
N VAL A 30 -8.20 -3.46 -39.36
CA VAL A 30 -9.39 -2.64 -39.49
C VAL A 30 -10.48 -3.49 -40.12
N THR A 31 -11.67 -3.47 -39.54
CA THR A 31 -12.86 -4.14 -40.07
C THR A 31 -14.00 -3.15 -40.23
N PHE A 32 -14.71 -3.24 -41.35
CA PHE A 32 -16.01 -2.61 -41.52
C PHE A 32 -17.08 -3.69 -41.50
N GLU A 33 -18.11 -3.52 -40.68
CA GLU A 33 -19.32 -4.36 -40.64
C GLU A 33 -20.48 -3.65 -41.32
N ASN A 34 -21.55 -4.38 -41.65
CA ASN A 34 -22.72 -3.87 -42.37
C ASN A 34 -22.38 -3.28 -43.76
N VAL A 35 -21.38 -3.85 -44.44
CA VAL A 35 -20.95 -3.42 -45.78
C VAL A 35 -21.90 -3.96 -46.84
N ALA A 36 -22.41 -3.07 -47.68
CA ALA A 36 -23.22 -3.44 -48.84
C ALA A 36 -22.35 -3.93 -50.01
N GLY A 37 -22.79 -5.00 -50.68
CA GLY A 37 -22.14 -5.55 -51.86
C GLY A 37 -21.28 -6.79 -51.60
N SER A 38 -20.70 -7.35 -52.67
CA SER A 38 -19.85 -8.55 -52.62
C SER A 38 -18.36 -8.24 -52.45
N SER A 39 -17.96 -6.99 -52.68
CA SER A 39 -16.58 -6.54 -52.54
C SER A 39 -16.51 -5.09 -52.10
N ALA A 40 -15.45 -4.73 -51.38
CA ALA A 40 -15.17 -3.38 -50.94
C ALA A 40 -13.66 -3.10 -50.90
N GLU A 41 -13.30 -1.83 -50.92
CA GLU A 41 -11.93 -1.35 -50.84
C GLU A 41 -11.75 -0.51 -49.58
N ILE A 42 -10.70 -0.80 -48.81
CA ILE A 42 -10.30 0.00 -47.66
C ILE A 42 -9.05 0.79 -48.07
N THR A 43 -9.07 2.10 -47.84
CA THR A 43 -7.89 2.96 -48.00
C THR A 43 -7.43 3.46 -46.64
N PHE A 44 -6.13 3.34 -46.34
CA PHE A 44 -5.51 3.80 -45.10
C PHE A 44 -4.21 4.53 -45.41
N ALA A 45 -4.05 5.75 -44.90
CA ALA A 45 -2.84 6.56 -45.08
C ALA A 45 -2.39 6.71 -46.56
N GLY A 46 -3.35 6.75 -47.49
CA GLY A 46 -3.09 6.82 -48.94
C GLY A 46 -2.80 5.48 -49.62
N HIS A 47 -2.75 4.37 -48.88
CA HIS A 47 -2.61 3.02 -49.41
C HIS A 47 -3.98 2.36 -49.58
N SER A 48 -4.15 1.61 -50.67
CA SER A 48 -5.37 0.86 -50.97
C SER A 48 -5.18 -0.64 -50.69
N SER A 49 -6.20 -1.27 -50.12
CA SER A 49 -6.28 -2.74 -49.99
C SER A 49 -6.51 -3.46 -51.32
N GLY A 50 -6.87 -2.73 -52.38
CA GLY A 50 -7.54 -3.29 -53.55
C GLY A 50 -8.94 -3.83 -53.21
N SER A 51 -9.51 -4.58 -54.15
CA SER A 51 -10.84 -5.19 -53.98
C SER A 51 -10.78 -6.38 -53.03
N LEU A 52 -11.33 -6.21 -51.83
CA LEU A 52 -11.49 -7.25 -50.82
C LEU A 52 -12.90 -7.84 -50.90
N GLN A 53 -13.03 -9.15 -50.66
CA GLN A 53 -14.34 -9.81 -50.61
C GLN A 53 -15.07 -9.48 -49.31
N VAL A 54 -16.37 -9.19 -49.40
CA VAL A 54 -17.25 -8.99 -48.25
C VAL A 54 -17.78 -10.35 -47.80
N VAL A 55 -17.46 -10.75 -46.57
CA VAL A 55 -17.85 -12.04 -45.99
C VAL A 55 -18.75 -11.80 -44.79
N GLY A 56 -20.00 -12.30 -44.84
CA GLY A 56 -20.95 -12.12 -43.74
C GLY A 56 -21.31 -10.65 -43.46
N GLY A 57 -21.25 -9.79 -44.48
CA GLY A 57 -21.47 -8.34 -44.33
C GLY A 57 -20.28 -7.57 -43.75
N ALA A 58 -19.11 -8.22 -43.58
CA ALA A 58 -17.91 -7.58 -43.08
C ALA A 58 -16.74 -7.68 -44.06
N VAL A 59 -15.85 -6.69 -44.02
CA VAL A 59 -14.58 -6.65 -44.76
C VAL A 59 -13.47 -6.20 -43.83
N SER A 60 -12.32 -6.88 -43.88
CA SER A 60 -11.19 -6.63 -42.98
C SER A 60 -9.90 -6.47 -43.76
N TRP A 61 -9.04 -5.56 -43.30
CA TRP A 61 -7.70 -5.37 -43.85
C TRP A 61 -6.66 -5.23 -42.74
N GLU A 62 -5.56 -5.95 -42.88
CA GLU A 62 -4.41 -5.83 -41.99
C GLU A 62 -3.56 -4.63 -42.43
N ILE A 63 -3.52 -3.60 -41.59
CA ILE A 63 -2.82 -2.34 -41.85
C ILE A 63 -1.47 -2.23 -41.12
N THR A 64 -1.00 -3.31 -40.49
CA THR A 64 0.18 -3.32 -39.61
C THR A 64 1.40 -2.62 -40.21
N ASN A 65 1.72 -2.85 -41.48
CA ASN A 65 2.92 -2.29 -42.08
C ASN A 65 2.77 -0.83 -42.54
N TYR A 66 1.56 -0.28 -42.49
CA TYR A 66 1.27 1.08 -42.95
C TYR A 66 1.17 2.10 -41.82
N ILE A 67 1.32 1.67 -40.56
CA ILE A 67 1.30 2.58 -39.39
C ILE A 67 2.70 3.04 -38.96
N PHE A 68 3.76 2.42 -39.49
CA PHE A 68 5.15 2.69 -39.13
C PHE A 68 5.81 3.67 -40.09
N GLY A 69 6.76 4.47 -39.59
CA GLY A 69 7.52 5.43 -40.40
C GLY A 69 6.73 6.63 -40.92
N ILE A 70 5.49 6.83 -40.45
CA ILE A 70 4.64 7.97 -40.79
C ILE A 70 4.24 8.74 -39.52
N THR A 71 3.89 10.02 -39.68
CA THR A 71 3.42 10.89 -38.58
C THR A 71 2.32 11.83 -39.05
N GLY A 72 1.50 12.32 -38.11
CA GLY A 72 0.41 13.25 -38.36
C GLY A 72 -0.97 12.59 -38.38
N THR A 73 -1.93 13.27 -39.00
CA THR A 73 -3.29 12.74 -39.19
C THR A 73 -3.33 11.90 -40.45
N VAL A 74 -3.83 10.67 -40.34
CA VAL A 74 -4.04 9.72 -41.44
C VAL A 74 -5.52 9.43 -41.61
N ASN A 75 -5.90 9.20 -42.86
CA ASN A 75 -7.28 8.96 -43.23
C ASN A 75 -7.51 7.48 -43.48
N LEU A 76 -8.58 6.95 -42.89
CA LEU A 76 -9.16 5.66 -43.21
C LEU A 76 -10.48 5.88 -43.96
N THR A 77 -10.72 5.18 -45.05
CA THR A 77 -11.99 5.23 -45.79
C THR A 77 -12.39 3.83 -46.27
N LEU A 78 -13.70 3.62 -46.42
CA LEU A 78 -14.29 2.46 -47.09
C LEU A 78 -14.93 2.93 -48.40
N ASN A 79 -14.57 2.34 -49.53
CA ASN A 79 -15.09 2.65 -50.88
C ASN A 79 -15.05 4.16 -51.20
N HIS A 80 -14.01 4.87 -50.77
CA HIS A 80 -13.89 6.33 -50.88
C HIS A 80 -15.04 7.12 -50.22
N GLY A 81 -15.72 6.52 -49.23
CA GLY A 81 -16.78 7.12 -48.45
C GLY A 81 -16.26 8.04 -47.33
N PRO A 82 -17.02 8.21 -46.22
CA PRO A 82 -16.64 9.11 -45.13
C PRO A 82 -15.28 8.73 -44.55
N THR A 83 -14.51 9.77 -44.21
CA THR A 83 -13.15 9.65 -43.68
C THR A 83 -13.16 9.52 -42.17
N TYR A 84 -12.47 8.50 -41.68
CA TYR A 84 -12.15 8.33 -40.27
C TYR A 84 -10.72 8.82 -40.05
N GLU A 85 -10.59 9.90 -39.30
CA GLU A 85 -9.28 10.45 -38.95
C GLU A 85 -8.65 9.63 -37.82
N MET A 86 -7.42 9.19 -38.06
CA MET A 86 -6.57 8.61 -37.03
C MET A 86 -5.30 9.45 -36.89
N LYS A 87 -4.69 9.47 -35.70
CA LYS A 87 -3.52 10.27 -35.40
C LYS A 87 -2.32 9.39 -35.07
N ILE A 88 -1.16 9.75 -35.61
CA ILE A 88 0.13 9.15 -35.31
C ILE A 88 1.05 10.29 -34.84
N PRO A 89 1.04 10.62 -33.53
CA PRO A 89 1.67 11.82 -33.00
C PRO A 89 3.20 11.78 -33.02
N ILE A 90 3.78 10.57 -33.00
CA ILE A 90 5.21 10.30 -33.08
C ILE A 90 5.47 9.24 -34.13
N SER A 91 6.66 9.23 -34.74
CA SER A 91 7.03 8.18 -35.67
C SER A 91 7.18 6.87 -34.91
N LEU A 92 6.47 5.84 -35.33
CA LEU A 92 6.51 4.50 -34.74
C LEU A 92 7.45 3.61 -35.54
N ASP A 93 8.25 2.81 -34.84
CA ASP A 93 9.12 1.79 -35.42
C ASP A 93 8.48 0.40 -35.34
N ILE A 94 8.85 -0.50 -36.25
CA ILE A 94 8.31 -1.87 -36.29
C ILE A 94 8.59 -2.68 -35.00
N SER A 95 9.63 -2.29 -34.26
CA SER A 95 9.98 -2.85 -32.95
C SER A 95 9.11 -2.33 -31.81
N ASP A 96 8.32 -1.27 -32.03
CA ASP A 96 7.50 -0.68 -30.98
C ASP A 96 6.29 -1.54 -30.66
N ASN A 97 5.97 -1.60 -29.37
CA ASN A 97 4.69 -2.08 -28.91
C ASN A 97 3.65 -0.97 -29.13
N VAL A 98 2.85 -1.05 -30.18
CA VAL A 98 1.85 -0.02 -30.53
C VAL A 98 0.45 -0.38 -30.02
N MET A 99 -0.24 0.57 -29.41
CA MET A 99 -1.68 0.50 -29.11
C MET A 99 -2.45 1.59 -29.84
N LEU A 100 -3.74 1.35 -30.10
CA LEU A 100 -4.67 2.36 -30.60
C LEU A 100 -5.60 2.81 -29.46
N LEU A 101 -5.61 4.11 -29.19
CA LEU A 101 -6.37 4.74 -28.12
C LEU A 101 -7.44 5.66 -28.69
N ASP A 102 -8.52 5.82 -27.95
CA ASP A 102 -9.57 6.79 -28.26
C ASP A 102 -9.53 7.95 -27.27
N LYS A 103 -9.10 9.12 -27.75
CA LYS A 103 -8.97 10.36 -26.97
C LYS A 103 -9.84 11.48 -27.56
N GLY A 104 -10.99 11.11 -28.11
CA GLY A 104 -11.81 11.98 -28.98
C GLY A 104 -11.43 11.91 -30.46
N ASN A 105 -10.25 11.35 -30.76
CA ASN A 105 -9.86 10.81 -32.06
C ASN A 105 -9.06 9.52 -31.82
N LEU A 106 -9.10 8.59 -32.79
CA LEU A 106 -8.29 7.38 -32.74
C LEU A 106 -6.81 7.74 -32.90
N THR A 107 -5.98 7.39 -31.92
CA THR A 107 -4.58 7.80 -31.85
C THR A 107 -3.69 6.59 -31.59
N PHE A 108 -2.73 6.32 -32.48
CA PHE A 108 -1.71 5.30 -32.28
C PHE A 108 -0.63 5.83 -31.33
N GLU A 109 -0.27 5.05 -30.31
CA GLU A 109 0.78 5.42 -29.35
C GLU A 109 1.62 4.19 -28.99
N CYS A 110 2.88 4.42 -28.63
CA CYS A 110 3.68 3.38 -27.99
C CYS A 110 3.07 3.01 -26.64
N ALA A 111 2.85 1.72 -26.42
CA ALA A 111 2.55 1.14 -25.13
C ALA A 111 3.81 1.13 -24.26
N VAL A 112 4.19 2.31 -23.80
CA VAL A 112 5.44 2.48 -23.05
C VAL A 112 5.41 1.69 -21.73
N GLU A 113 6.55 1.07 -21.44
CA GLU A 113 6.99 0.15 -20.38
C GLU A 113 6.67 0.49 -18.91
N ASN A 114 5.82 1.48 -18.62
CA ASN A 114 5.63 2.03 -17.26
C ASN A 114 4.20 1.91 -16.71
N GLY A 115 3.43 0.90 -17.15
CA GLY A 115 2.31 0.33 -16.37
C GLY A 115 1.34 1.32 -15.73
N ARG A 116 0.96 2.41 -16.41
CA ARG A 116 -0.04 3.33 -15.86
C ARG A 116 -1.40 2.63 -15.90
N ILE A 117 -1.95 2.33 -14.72
CA ILE A 117 -3.24 1.66 -14.46
C ILE A 117 -4.39 2.13 -15.37
N GLY A 118 -4.42 3.42 -15.76
CA GLY A 118 -5.44 3.95 -16.66
C GLY A 118 -5.42 3.35 -18.08
N GLN A 119 -4.27 2.88 -18.55
CA GLN A 119 -4.12 2.26 -19.89
C GLN A 119 -4.46 0.76 -19.88
N ILE A 120 -4.37 0.09 -18.73
CA ILE A 120 -4.83 -1.29 -18.54
C ILE A 120 -6.36 -1.38 -18.63
N LEU A 121 -7.08 -0.32 -18.22
CA LEU A 121 -8.56 -0.30 -18.24
C LEU A 121 -9.13 -0.39 -19.67
N ASN A 122 -8.47 0.24 -20.65
CA ASN A 122 -8.87 0.17 -22.06
C ASN A 122 -8.64 -1.19 -22.71
N PHE A 123 -7.76 -2.01 -22.12
CA PHE A 123 -7.47 -3.37 -22.58
C PHE A 123 -8.55 -4.37 -22.14
N VAL A 124 -9.20 -4.11 -21.00
CA VAL A 124 -10.21 -5.02 -20.42
C VAL A 124 -11.63 -4.70 -20.91
N MET A 125 -11.90 -3.47 -21.42
CA MET A 125 -13.26 -3.01 -21.73
C MET A 125 -13.40 -2.55 -23.19
N PRO A 126 -14.00 -3.40 -24.05
CA PRO A 126 -14.00 -3.22 -25.51
C PRO A 126 -15.04 -2.22 -26.08
N ASP A 127 -16.10 -1.88 -25.33
CA ASP A 127 -17.21 -1.07 -25.85
C ASP A 127 -17.56 0.18 -25.01
N LYS A 128 -18.20 1.16 -25.65
CA LYS A 128 -18.55 2.46 -25.05
C LYS A 128 -19.53 2.32 -23.89
N ASP A 129 -20.46 1.37 -23.95
CA ASP A 129 -21.52 1.17 -22.94
C ASP A 129 -20.94 0.52 -21.67
N SER A 130 -19.99 -0.41 -21.81
CA SER A 130 -19.19 -0.94 -20.72
C SER A 130 -18.29 0.13 -20.10
N ARG A 131 -17.66 0.98 -20.93
CA ARG A 131 -16.88 2.13 -20.44
C ARG A 131 -17.78 3.12 -19.69
N GLU A 132 -18.94 3.48 -20.21
CA GLU A 132 -19.92 4.36 -19.54
C GLU A 132 -20.47 3.72 -18.26
N LYS A 133 -20.74 2.42 -18.21
CA LYS A 133 -21.13 1.71 -16.97
C LYS A 133 -20.01 1.72 -15.92
N TRP A 134 -18.75 1.58 -16.34
CA TRP A 134 -17.60 1.67 -15.45
C TRP A 134 -17.24 3.12 -15.07
N GLU A 135 -17.47 4.09 -15.94
CA GLU A 135 -17.41 5.52 -15.67
C GLU A 135 -18.55 5.92 -14.71
N ASN A 136 -19.74 5.34 -14.84
CA ASN A 136 -20.84 5.55 -13.89
C ASN A 136 -20.59 4.87 -12.53
N LEU A 137 -19.88 3.74 -12.50
CA LEU A 137 -19.30 3.19 -11.28
C LEU A 137 -18.22 4.10 -10.70
N SER A 138 -17.41 4.77 -11.53
CA SER A 138 -16.26 5.57 -11.09
C SER A 138 -16.48 7.10 -11.02
N GLY A 139 -17.66 7.60 -11.38
CA GLY A 139 -17.98 9.03 -11.33
C GLY A 139 -19.16 9.47 -12.20
N GLY A 140 -20.37 9.45 -11.63
CA GLY A 140 -21.55 10.11 -12.17
C GLY A 140 -22.73 10.07 -11.20
N GLY A 141 -22.62 10.72 -10.04
CA GLY A 141 -23.70 10.81 -9.04
C GLY A 141 -23.86 9.56 -8.16
N GLY A 142 -22.86 9.27 -7.32
CA GLY A 142 -22.98 8.28 -6.23
C GLY A 142 -22.34 6.90 -6.46
N GLY A 143 -21.62 6.69 -7.57
CA GLY A 143 -20.86 5.46 -7.83
C GLY A 143 -19.54 5.34 -7.05
N LEU A 144 -19.22 4.13 -6.58
CA LEU A 144 -17.99 3.79 -5.84
C LEU A 144 -16.76 3.78 -6.77
N LYS A 145 -15.82 4.71 -6.56
CA LYS A 145 -14.54 4.72 -7.31
C LYS A 145 -13.82 3.38 -7.20
N LEU A 146 -13.40 2.79 -8.32
CA LEU A 146 -12.69 1.51 -8.34
C LEU A 146 -11.43 1.53 -7.45
N SER A 147 -10.70 2.65 -7.42
CA SER A 147 -9.56 2.83 -6.50
C SER A 147 -9.96 2.77 -5.03
N SER A 148 -11.10 3.37 -4.66
CA SER A 148 -11.64 3.24 -3.29
C SER A 148 -12.15 1.84 -2.99
N LEU A 149 -12.70 1.14 -3.98
CA LEU A 149 -13.17 -0.23 -3.82
C LEU A 149 -11.99 -1.17 -3.55
N LEU A 150 -10.95 -1.09 -4.38
CA LEU A 150 -9.73 -1.89 -4.20
C LEU A 150 -9.04 -1.58 -2.87
N LEU A 151 -8.97 -0.29 -2.48
CA LEU A 151 -8.44 0.10 -1.18
C LEU A 151 -9.27 -0.48 -0.04
N ASN A 152 -10.61 -0.43 -0.11
CA ASN A 152 -11.49 -0.97 0.92
C ASN A 152 -11.41 -2.48 1.05
N ILE A 153 -11.16 -3.21 -0.05
CA ILE A 153 -10.99 -4.66 -0.03
C ILE A 153 -9.62 -5.05 0.54
N ALA A 154 -8.54 -4.41 0.07
CA ALA A 154 -7.19 -4.76 0.49
C ALA A 154 -6.85 -4.23 1.90
N HIS A 155 -7.36 -3.05 2.23
CA HIS A 155 -7.09 -2.34 3.46
C HIS A 155 -8.35 -1.64 3.99
N PRO A 156 -9.34 -2.37 4.54
CA PRO A 156 -10.51 -1.77 5.18
C PRO A 156 -10.14 -0.79 6.32
N VAL A 157 -11.07 0.06 6.73
CA VAL A 157 -10.89 0.93 7.91
C VAL A 157 -10.53 0.08 9.13
N GLY A 158 -9.51 0.50 9.89
CA GLY A 158 -8.88 -0.28 10.96
C GLY A 158 -7.66 -1.09 10.51
N SER A 159 -7.35 -1.14 9.21
CA SER A 159 -6.16 -1.84 8.71
C SER A 159 -4.86 -1.20 9.20
N ILE A 160 -3.88 -2.05 9.50
CA ILE A 160 -2.54 -1.64 9.93
C ILE A 160 -1.50 -1.96 8.86
N ILE A 161 -0.64 -1.00 8.54
CA ILE A 161 0.52 -1.16 7.65
C ILE A 161 1.79 -0.87 8.44
N GLN A 162 2.76 -1.79 8.41
CA GLN A 162 4.09 -1.61 8.99
C GLN A 162 5.13 -1.47 7.88
N THR A 163 5.99 -0.45 7.97
CA THR A 163 7.02 -0.19 6.95
C THR A 163 8.33 0.31 7.56
N THR A 164 9.44 -0.13 6.99
CA THR A 164 10.78 0.36 7.33
C THR A 164 11.14 1.65 6.58
N LYS A 165 10.29 2.09 5.64
CA LYS A 165 10.49 3.33 4.88
C LYS A 165 10.19 4.54 5.76
N THR A 166 10.89 5.65 5.49
CA THR A 166 10.57 6.93 6.13
C THR A 166 9.22 7.46 5.64
N GLN A 167 8.59 8.38 6.39
CA GLN A 167 7.31 8.98 6.00
C GLN A 167 7.39 9.72 4.65
N ALA A 168 8.56 10.29 4.30
CA ALA A 168 8.77 10.93 3.01
C ALA A 168 8.80 9.92 1.84
N GLN A 169 9.26 8.70 2.09
CA GLN A 169 9.32 7.61 1.10
C GLN A 169 8.02 6.81 1.04
N PHE A 170 7.23 6.79 2.12
CA PHE A 170 5.96 6.11 2.18
C PHE A 170 4.97 6.86 3.08
N ASN A 171 3.97 7.49 2.45
CA ASN A 171 2.80 8.05 3.12
C ASN A 171 1.51 7.52 2.47
N PRO A 172 0.74 6.68 3.14
CA PRO A 172 -0.45 6.06 2.55
C PRO A 172 -1.56 7.08 2.24
N ASN A 173 -1.62 8.21 2.96
CA ASN A 173 -2.57 9.29 2.67
C ASN A 173 -2.41 9.87 1.25
N THR A 174 -1.16 9.95 0.76
CA THR A 174 -0.88 10.51 -0.57
C THR A 174 -0.77 9.45 -1.66
N MET A 175 -0.44 8.21 -1.31
CA MET A 175 -0.17 7.15 -2.28
C MET A 175 -1.30 6.15 -2.47
N LEU A 176 -2.04 5.83 -1.40
CA LEU A 176 -3.12 4.83 -1.43
C LEU A 176 -4.50 5.50 -1.42
N GLY A 177 -4.60 6.73 -0.90
CA GLY A 177 -5.86 7.41 -0.62
C GLY A 177 -6.43 7.01 0.74
N GLY A 178 -7.68 7.41 1.00
CA GLY A 178 -8.28 7.32 2.34
C GLY A 178 -7.59 8.24 3.35
N THR A 179 -7.87 8.03 4.63
CA THR A 179 -7.22 8.75 5.73
C THR A 179 -6.50 7.77 6.64
N TRP A 180 -5.24 8.06 6.94
CA TRP A 180 -4.36 7.21 7.73
C TRP A 180 -3.69 8.01 8.84
N ARG A 181 -3.71 7.44 10.04
CA ARG A 181 -3.06 7.97 11.24
C ARG A 181 -1.76 7.20 11.48
N LEU A 182 -0.70 7.92 11.83
CA LEU A 182 0.56 7.30 12.25
C LEU A 182 0.47 6.95 13.74
N LEU A 183 0.71 5.69 14.09
CA LEU A 183 0.81 5.22 15.47
C LEU A 183 2.25 5.43 15.97
N ARG A 184 2.39 5.98 17.18
CA ARG A 184 3.69 6.35 17.76
C ARG A 184 3.80 5.84 19.19
N GLY A 185 4.97 5.29 19.52
CA GLY A 185 5.28 4.89 20.89
C GLY A 185 4.45 3.71 21.42
N VAL A 186 3.84 2.94 20.53
CA VAL A 186 3.01 1.77 20.85
C VAL A 186 3.55 0.53 20.16
N PHE A 187 3.33 -0.62 20.78
CA PHE A 187 3.42 -1.92 20.13
C PHE A 187 2.00 -2.45 19.90
N LEU A 188 1.84 -3.27 18.87
CA LEU A 188 0.57 -3.92 18.60
C LEU A 188 0.47 -5.15 19.51
N TYR A 189 -0.60 -5.22 20.29
CA TYR A 189 -0.94 -6.37 21.12
C TYR A 189 -2.13 -7.08 20.48
N GLY A 190 -1.99 -8.38 20.24
CA GLY A 190 -3.06 -9.20 19.68
C GLY A 190 -4.21 -9.28 20.68
N ALA A 191 -5.43 -8.94 20.24
CA ALA A 191 -6.59 -9.06 21.10
C ALA A 191 -6.87 -10.53 21.44
N GLU A 192 -7.05 -10.81 22.73
CA GLU A 192 -7.65 -12.07 23.20
C GLU A 192 -9.10 -12.18 22.73
N ALA A 193 -9.66 -13.39 22.70
CA ALA A 193 -11.00 -13.65 22.14
C ALA A 193 -12.11 -12.77 22.72
N ASP A 194 -12.00 -12.43 24.01
CA ASP A 194 -13.01 -11.66 24.76
C ASP A 194 -12.63 -10.18 24.94
N SER A 195 -11.52 -9.73 24.35
CA SER A 195 -11.07 -8.35 24.47
C SER A 195 -11.93 -7.42 23.62
N ALA A 196 -12.41 -6.33 24.21
CA ALA A 196 -13.04 -5.26 23.46
C ALA A 196 -12.02 -4.67 22.46
N ILE A 197 -12.30 -4.76 21.16
CA ILE A 197 -11.48 -4.12 20.12
C ILE A 197 -11.77 -2.61 20.17
N THR A 198 -10.73 -1.83 20.37
CA THR A 198 -10.79 -0.37 20.44
C THR A 198 -9.93 0.24 19.34
N ASN A 199 -10.44 1.29 18.71
CA ASN A 199 -9.71 2.09 17.70
C ASN A 199 -8.81 3.16 18.36
N ASN A 200 -8.73 3.18 19.70
CA ASN A 200 -7.88 4.08 20.45
C ASN A 200 -6.63 3.35 20.92
N VAL A 201 -5.51 4.07 20.90
CA VAL A 201 -4.33 3.71 21.67
C VAL A 201 -4.72 3.73 23.14
N LEU A 202 -4.45 2.63 23.84
CA LEU A 202 -4.67 2.53 25.28
C LEU A 202 -3.45 3.10 26.02
N ASP A 203 -3.71 3.77 27.13
CA ASP A 203 -2.68 4.24 28.05
C ASP A 203 -2.22 3.06 28.92
N GLY A 204 -1.15 2.40 28.48
CA GLY A 204 -0.58 1.25 29.18
C GLY A 204 0.87 0.98 28.78
N GLY A 205 1.55 0.17 29.59
CA GLY A 205 2.97 -0.14 29.42
C GLY A 205 3.90 1.02 29.77
N GLU A 206 5.18 0.71 29.99
CA GLU A 206 6.20 1.69 30.37
C GLU A 206 7.55 1.33 29.74
N LYS A 207 8.29 2.33 29.26
CA LYS A 207 9.63 2.14 28.68
C LYS A 207 10.68 1.80 29.72
N ALA A 208 10.51 2.34 30.92
CA ALA A 208 11.38 2.10 32.05
C ALA A 208 10.54 2.01 33.32
N HIS A 209 10.91 1.09 34.20
CA HIS A 209 10.17 0.78 35.42
C HIS A 209 11.10 0.88 36.63
N ALA A 210 10.66 1.53 37.69
CA ALA A 210 11.35 1.54 38.98
C ALA A 210 10.56 0.66 39.96
N LEU A 211 11.22 -0.40 40.44
CA LEU A 211 10.62 -1.36 41.37
C LEU A 211 10.14 -0.65 42.64
N GLY A 212 8.86 -0.84 42.95
CA GLY A 212 8.24 -0.49 44.21
C GLY A 212 8.45 -1.56 45.28
N VAL A 213 8.17 -1.19 46.53
CA VAL A 213 8.27 -2.09 47.69
C VAL A 213 7.38 -3.34 47.52
N THR A 214 6.22 -3.18 46.89
CA THR A 214 5.25 -4.28 46.66
C THR A 214 5.69 -5.27 45.58
N GLU A 215 6.70 -4.93 44.78
CA GLU A 215 7.20 -5.77 43.69
C GLU A 215 8.44 -6.58 44.12
N MET A 216 8.91 -6.38 45.36
CA MET A 216 10.02 -7.16 45.91
C MET A 216 9.51 -8.51 46.43
N PRO A 217 10.18 -9.63 46.10
CA PRO A 217 9.85 -10.94 46.66
C PRO A 217 9.88 -10.93 48.20
N ALA A 218 9.09 -11.81 48.82
CA ALA A 218 9.20 -12.04 50.25
C ALA A 218 10.63 -12.46 50.60
N HIS A 219 11.24 -11.74 51.53
CA HIS A 219 12.62 -11.88 51.93
C HIS A 219 12.69 -11.56 53.43
N GLU A 220 13.34 -12.42 54.21
CA GLU A 220 13.46 -12.28 55.66
C GLU A 220 14.88 -11.86 56.05
N GLY A 221 15.05 -11.29 57.25
CA GLY A 221 16.38 -11.00 57.80
C GLY A 221 16.98 -9.63 57.42
N HIS A 222 16.16 -8.68 56.98
CA HIS A 222 16.60 -7.31 56.68
C HIS A 222 16.59 -6.44 57.94
N LEU A 223 17.77 -6.16 58.50
CA LEU A 223 17.93 -5.23 59.62
C LEU A 223 17.91 -3.78 59.08
N TYR A 224 16.74 -3.15 59.16
CA TYR A 224 16.48 -1.79 58.65
C TYR A 224 16.75 -0.70 59.70
N SER A 225 16.77 -1.06 60.99
CA SER A 225 16.55 -0.20 62.15
C SER A 225 15.30 0.69 62.02
N ASN A 226 14.17 0.22 62.54
CA ASN A 226 13.00 1.08 62.74
C ASN A 226 13.06 1.62 64.18
N ARG A 227 13.45 2.88 64.34
CA ARG A 227 13.31 3.57 65.63
C ARG A 227 11.90 4.16 65.67
N GLY A 228 11.03 3.57 66.49
CA GLY A 228 9.71 4.11 66.82
C GLY A 228 8.56 3.10 66.79
N GLY A 229 8.57 2.11 67.67
CA GLY A 229 7.43 1.20 67.85
C GLY A 229 7.60 0.39 69.13
N GLY A 230 6.78 0.68 70.14
CA GLY A 230 6.70 -0.14 71.34
C GLY A 230 6.16 -1.53 71.03
N GLY A 231 6.61 -2.51 71.81
CA GLY A 231 6.06 -3.86 71.81
C GLY A 231 6.71 -4.79 70.80
N ASP A 232 7.92 -5.26 71.10
CA ASP A 232 8.21 -6.69 71.26
C ASP A 232 9.69 -6.86 71.65
N ALA A 233 9.91 -7.57 72.74
CA ALA A 233 11.22 -7.76 73.35
C ALA A 233 12.08 -8.72 72.50
N VAL A 234 12.72 -8.21 71.46
CA VAL A 234 13.82 -8.90 70.79
C VAL A 234 15.10 -8.66 71.59
N SER A 235 15.46 -9.58 72.49
CA SER A 235 16.77 -9.59 73.15
C SER A 235 17.87 -9.80 72.11
N LYS A 236 18.50 -8.73 71.61
CA LYS A 236 19.69 -8.84 70.77
C LYS A 236 20.56 -7.59 70.77
N TYR A 237 21.08 -7.22 71.95
CA TYR A 237 22.07 -6.15 72.07
C TYR A 237 23.31 -6.65 72.80
N ILE A 238 24.48 -6.44 72.20
CA ILE A 238 25.78 -6.83 72.75
C ILE A 238 26.36 -5.61 73.48
N PRO A 239 26.67 -5.71 74.78
CA PRO A 239 27.27 -4.58 75.49
C PRO A 239 28.69 -4.30 74.99
N PRO A 240 29.15 -3.04 75.03
CA PRO A 240 30.46 -2.65 74.47
C PRO A 240 31.65 -3.46 75.00
N ALA A 241 31.61 -3.86 76.27
CA ALA A 241 32.63 -4.69 76.89
C ALA A 241 32.80 -6.06 76.22
N SER A 242 31.73 -6.64 75.69
CA SER A 242 31.76 -7.95 75.01
C SER A 242 32.38 -7.90 73.62
N MET A 243 32.40 -6.72 72.98
CA MET A 243 33.06 -6.48 71.69
C MET A 243 34.57 -6.21 71.85
N ALA A 244 35.00 -5.67 73.00
CA ALA A 244 36.41 -5.36 73.28
C ALA A 244 37.33 -6.59 73.23
N SER A 245 36.81 -7.80 73.51
CA SER A 245 37.58 -9.06 73.39
C SER A 245 37.95 -9.47 71.96
N TYR A 246 37.35 -8.87 70.93
CA TYR A 246 37.46 -9.31 69.53
C TYR A 246 38.24 -8.34 68.60
N GLY A 247 38.88 -7.30 69.15
CA GLY A 247 39.78 -6.38 68.43
C GLY A 247 39.10 -5.15 67.79
N SER A 248 39.89 -4.25 67.19
CA SER A 248 39.49 -2.91 66.71
C SER A 248 39.04 -2.83 65.24
N THR A 249 38.73 -3.96 64.60
CA THR A 249 38.33 -3.99 63.18
C THR A 249 36.82 -3.73 63.01
N PRO A 250 36.36 -2.88 62.06
CA PRO A 250 34.93 -2.68 61.80
C PRO A 250 34.25 -3.97 61.30
N ARG A 251 33.21 -4.47 61.99
CA ARG A 251 32.56 -5.77 61.73
C ARG A 251 31.05 -5.68 61.40
N GLY A 252 30.60 -4.58 60.80
CA GLY A 252 29.18 -4.41 60.44
C GLY A 252 28.26 -4.06 61.62
N TRP A 253 28.82 -3.37 62.62
CA TRP A 253 28.11 -2.81 63.76
C TRP A 253 28.40 -1.32 63.84
N LEU A 254 27.40 -0.53 64.22
CA LEU A 254 27.54 0.90 64.47
C LEU A 254 27.56 1.17 65.98
N ASP A 255 28.41 2.11 66.41
CA ASP A 255 28.62 2.50 67.80
C ASP A 255 27.81 3.76 68.13
N LEU A 256 26.91 3.71 69.11
CA LEU A 256 26.22 4.88 69.66
C LEU A 256 26.57 5.13 71.13
N ALA A 257 27.83 4.85 71.50
CA ALA A 257 28.48 5.09 72.80
C ALA A 257 27.95 4.26 73.99
N SER A 258 26.70 3.81 73.96
CA SER A 258 26.09 2.98 75.02
C SER A 258 25.70 1.58 74.55
N GLU A 259 25.62 1.36 73.24
CA GLU A 259 25.14 0.12 72.64
C GLU A 259 25.61 0.01 71.19
N TYR A 260 25.86 -1.23 70.73
CA TYR A 260 26.17 -1.55 69.34
C TYR A 260 24.94 -2.12 68.63
N TYR A 261 24.67 -1.65 67.41
CA TYR A 261 23.57 -2.13 66.57
C TYR A 261 24.07 -2.64 65.23
N PRO A 262 23.40 -3.63 64.61
CA PRO A 262 23.79 -4.12 63.29
C PRO A 262 23.72 -2.97 62.28
N ALA A 263 24.79 -2.77 61.53
CA ALA A 263 24.85 -1.78 60.47
C ALA A 263 24.15 -2.33 59.22
N GLY A 264 22.95 -1.82 58.95
CA GLY A 264 22.28 -1.98 57.67
C GLY A 264 22.69 -0.86 56.69
N TYR A 265 22.62 -1.14 55.41
CA TYR A 265 22.71 -0.13 54.35
C TYR A 265 21.58 -0.40 53.35
N THR A 266 21.14 0.62 52.62
CA THR A 266 20.23 0.41 51.50
C THR A 266 20.96 -0.34 50.38
N ARG A 267 20.30 -1.33 49.78
CA ARG A 267 20.75 -2.01 48.56
C ARG A 267 19.72 -1.83 47.45
N GLY A 268 20.23 -1.73 46.22
CA GLY A 268 19.44 -1.29 45.07
C GLY A 268 19.52 0.23 44.90
N SER A 269 19.42 0.69 43.65
CA SER A 269 19.50 2.11 43.30
C SER A 269 18.13 2.79 43.31
N SER A 270 17.03 2.02 43.33
CA SER A 270 15.66 2.49 43.05
C SER A 270 15.54 3.26 41.73
N LEU A 271 16.53 3.14 40.84
CA LEU A 271 16.52 3.80 39.54
C LEU A 271 15.71 2.97 38.55
N PRO A 272 14.93 3.62 37.66
CA PRO A 272 14.23 2.92 36.60
C PRO A 272 15.18 2.09 35.73
N HIS A 273 14.86 0.83 35.49
CA HIS A 273 15.56 -0.01 34.53
C HIS A 273 14.83 -0.03 33.18
N ASN A 274 15.57 -0.28 32.08
CA ASN A 274 14.97 -0.44 30.77
C ASN A 274 13.99 -1.63 30.78
N ASN A 275 12.78 -1.40 30.29
CA ASN A 275 11.73 -2.41 30.16
C ASN A 275 11.42 -2.73 28.68
N MET A 276 12.18 -2.15 27.74
CA MET A 276 12.01 -2.41 26.31
C MET A 276 12.85 -3.64 25.90
N PRO A 277 12.23 -4.72 25.38
CA PRO A 277 12.97 -5.80 24.72
C PRO A 277 13.67 -5.26 23.45
N PRO A 278 14.67 -5.94 22.88
CA PRO A 278 15.28 -5.53 21.61
C PRO A 278 14.22 -5.30 20.52
N TYR A 279 14.28 -4.15 19.84
CA TYR A 279 13.25 -3.75 18.86
C TYR A 279 13.85 -3.07 17.63
N LYS A 280 13.07 -3.07 16.54
CA LYS A 280 13.34 -2.30 15.33
C LYS A 280 12.32 -1.19 15.21
N VAL A 281 12.79 0.05 15.01
CA VAL A 281 11.91 1.20 14.76
C VAL A 281 11.36 1.12 13.34
N VAL A 282 10.05 1.12 13.23
CA VAL A 282 9.31 1.12 11.96
C VAL A 282 8.18 2.14 12.05
N ASN A 283 7.68 2.61 10.89
CA ASN A 283 6.46 3.39 10.84
C ASN A 283 5.26 2.44 10.81
N ILE A 284 4.29 2.69 11.70
CA ILE A 284 3.04 1.93 11.79
C ILE A 284 1.89 2.89 11.45
N TRP A 285 1.17 2.60 10.38
CA TRP A 285 0.04 3.37 9.91
C TRP A 285 -1.25 2.61 10.14
N GLU A 286 -2.28 3.31 10.59
CA GLU A 286 -3.64 2.80 10.79
C GLU A 286 -4.62 3.56 9.90
N ARG A 287 -5.49 2.85 9.19
CA ARG A 287 -6.52 3.47 8.37
C ARG A 287 -7.71 3.90 9.23
N VAL A 288 -8.09 5.18 9.16
CA VAL A 288 -9.21 5.75 9.92
C VAL A 288 -10.44 6.08 9.06
N SER A 289 -10.27 6.28 7.73
CA SER A 289 -11.38 6.34 6.75
C SER A 289 -10.93 6.00 5.34
#